data_AF-R7ZCM7-F1
#
_entry.id   AF-R7ZCM7-F1
#
_cell.length_a   1.000
_cell.length_b   1.000
_cell.length_c   1.000
_cell.angle_alpha   90.00
_cell.angle_beta   90.00
_cell.angle_gamma   90.00
#
_symmetry.space_group_name_H-M   'P 1'
#
loop_
_entity.id
_entity.type
_entity.pdbx_description
1 polymer ?
#
loop_
_entity_poly.entity_id
_entity_poly.type
_entity_poly.pdbx_seq_one_letter_code
_entity_poly.pdbx_strand_id
1 'polypeptide(L)'
;MTFSGWIILTFAIVCYLPFFIWLSASYMNKSKRDNSKRQNTFWGFLVILGLLNSINTFYFKMNDTYSFAITIAIFLLFSLYMLIIVLKDKGKISMG
;
A
#
# COMPACT_ATOMS: atom_id res chain seq x y z
N MET A 1 17.39 9.20 17.83
CA MET A 1 16.45 8.18 17.32
C MET A 1 16.54 6.96 18.21
N THR A 2 15.45 6.59 18.88
CA THR A 2 15.39 5.46 19.82
C THR A 2 15.55 4.12 19.09
N PHE A 3 16.16 3.13 19.75
CA PHE A 3 16.40 1.76 19.24
C PHE A 3 15.16 1.09 18.62
N SER A 4 13.96 1.42 19.12
CA SER A 4 12.68 0.97 18.58
C SER A 4 12.41 1.44 17.15
N GLY A 5 12.85 2.64 16.76
CA GLY A 5 12.69 3.16 15.39
C GLY A 5 13.47 2.35 14.36
N TRP A 6 14.66 1.86 14.73
CA TRP A 6 15.49 1.03 13.86
C TRP A 6 14.92 -0.37 13.64
N ILE A 7 14.31 -0.97 14.66
CA ILE A 7 13.64 -2.27 14.53
C ILE A 7 12.45 -2.16 13.55
N ILE A 8 11.63 -1.13 13.70
CA ILE A 8 10.47 -0.89 12.83
C ILE A 8 10.94 -0.67 11.38
N LEU A 9 11.98 0.14 11.19
CA LEU A 9 12.56 0.39 9.87
C LEU A 9 13.08 -0.91 9.23
N THR A 10 13.81 -1.72 10.00
CA THR A 10 14.41 -2.97 9.51
C THR A 10 13.32 -3.97 9.14
N PHE A 11 12.30 -4.14 9.98
CA PHE A 11 11.15 -5.00 9.68
C PHE A 11 10.40 -4.53 8.42
N ALA A 12 10.19 -3.21 8.27
CA ALA A 12 9.54 -2.66 7.10
C ALA A 12 10.32 -2.95 5.81
N ILE A 13 11.64 -2.79 5.83
CA ILE A 13 12.49 -3.01 4.65
C ILE A 13 12.62 -4.51 4.33
N VAL A 14 12.83 -5.35 5.34
CA VAL A 14 13.15 -6.77 5.13
C VAL A 14 11.91 -7.63 4.91
N CYS A 15 10.81 -7.36 5.62
CA CYS A 15 9.62 -8.21 5.58
C CYS A 15 8.50 -7.55 4.75
N TYR A 16 8.17 -6.30 5.07
CA TYR A 16 7.00 -5.66 4.48
C TYR A 16 7.21 -5.28 3.01
N LEU A 17 8.37 -4.72 2.66
CA LEU A 17 8.64 -4.27 1.30
C LEU A 17 8.65 -5.43 0.27
N PRO A 18 9.32 -6.57 0.51
CA PRO A 18 9.24 -7.72 -0.40
C PRO A 18 7.83 -8.29 -0.50
N PHE A 19 7.10 -8.35 0.63
CA PHE A 19 5.70 -8.76 0.64
C PHE A 19 4.81 -7.84 -0.20
N PHE A 20 4.96 -6.54 -0.05
CA PHE A 20 4.21 -5.54 -0.81
C PHE A 20 4.50 -5.61 -2.31
N ILE A 21 5.77 -5.80 -2.69
CA ILE A 21 6.17 -5.99 -4.10
C ILE A 21 5.51 -7.24 -4.67
N TRP A 22 5.61 -8.38 -3.98
CA TRP A 22 4.99 -9.63 -4.41
C TRP A 22 3.47 -9.51 -4.54
N LEU A 23 2.83 -8.81 -3.60
CA LEU A 23 1.40 -8.60 -3.58
C LEU A 23 0.95 -7.71 -4.73
N SER A 24 1.67 -6.61 -4.98
CA SER A 24 1.40 -5.69 -6.10
C SER A 24 1.57 -6.38 -7.44
N ALA A 25 2.65 -7.16 -7.61
CA ALA A 25 2.86 -7.95 -8.82
C ALA A 25 1.74 -8.98 -9.00
N SER A 26 1.34 -9.69 -7.94
CA SER A 26 0.23 -10.65 -8.01
C SER A 26 -1.11 -9.99 -8.35
N TYR A 27 -1.36 -8.79 -7.85
CA TYR A 27 -2.56 -8.00 -8.12
C TYR A 27 -2.64 -7.56 -9.59
N MET A 28 -1.50 -7.18 -10.16
CA MET A 28 -1.38 -6.70 -11.55
C MET A 28 -1.27 -7.83 -12.59
N ASN A 29 -0.87 -9.05 -12.20
CA ASN A 29 -0.55 -10.11 -13.17
C ASN A 29 -1.76 -10.94 -13.65
N LYS A 30 -2.99 -10.68 -13.19
CA LYS A 30 -4.15 -11.56 -13.50
C LYS A 30 -5.24 -10.91 -14.36
N SER A 31 -5.52 -11.60 -15.47
CA SER A 31 -6.60 -11.40 -16.46
C SER A 31 -6.42 -10.25 -17.46
N LYS A 32 -6.19 -10.60 -18.74
CA LYS A 32 -6.11 -9.68 -19.90
C LYS A 32 -7.32 -8.75 -20.06
N ARG A 33 -8.46 -9.03 -19.40
CA ARG A 33 -9.71 -8.26 -19.55
C ARG A 33 -9.91 -7.17 -18.48
N ASP A 34 -9.38 -7.38 -17.27
CA ASP A 34 -9.52 -6.46 -16.12
C ASP A 34 -8.20 -5.76 -15.72
N ASN A 35 -7.10 -6.07 -16.41
CA ASN A 35 -5.77 -5.58 -16.06
C ASN A 35 -5.68 -4.04 -16.08
N SER A 36 -6.28 -3.39 -17.08
CA SER A 36 -6.25 -1.94 -17.22
C SER A 36 -6.90 -1.21 -16.04
N LYS A 37 -8.03 -1.73 -15.54
CA LYS A 37 -8.74 -1.14 -14.39
C LYS A 37 -7.92 -1.27 -13.11
N ARG A 38 -7.34 -2.44 -12.86
CA ARG A 38 -6.52 -2.71 -11.66
C ARG A 38 -5.22 -1.92 -11.68
N GLN A 39 -4.57 -1.85 -12.85
CA GLN A 39 -3.39 -1.04 -13.05
C GLN A 39 -3.69 0.45 -12.85
N ASN A 40 -4.80 0.97 -13.38
CA ASN A 40 -5.23 2.35 -13.12
C ASN A 40 -5.52 2.61 -11.64
N THR A 41 -6.17 1.67 -10.93
CA THR A 41 -6.40 1.82 -9.49
C THR A 41 -5.08 1.87 -8.72
N PHE A 42 -4.11 1.02 -9.08
CA PHE A 42 -2.79 1.01 -8.45
C PHE A 42 -2.02 2.30 -8.71
N TRP A 43 -1.97 2.79 -9.96
CA TRP A 43 -1.35 4.07 -10.28
C TRP A 43 -2.06 5.25 -9.63
N GLY A 44 -3.40 5.25 -9.63
CA GLY A 44 -4.21 6.26 -8.96
C GLY A 44 -3.91 6.33 -7.47
N PHE A 45 -3.77 5.18 -6.81
CA PHE A 45 -3.35 5.09 -5.41
C PHE A 45 -1.98 5.73 -5.18
N LEU A 46 -0.98 5.43 -6.02
CA LEU A 46 0.36 6.04 -5.91
C LEU A 46 0.32 7.56 -6.09
N VAL A 47 -0.45 8.05 -7.06
CA VAL A 47 -0.62 9.49 -7.30
C VAL A 47 -1.28 10.17 -6.11
N ILE A 48 -2.35 9.58 -5.56
CA ILE A 48 -3.05 10.11 -4.37
C ILE A 48 -2.12 10.15 -3.16
N LEU A 49 -1.31 9.12 -2.95
CA LEU A 49 -0.30 9.09 -1.88
C LEU A 49 0.73 10.23 -2.03
N GLY A 50 1.26 10.42 -3.23
CA GLY A 50 2.21 11.50 -3.53
C GLY A 50 1.59 12.89 -3.31
N LEU A 51 0.33 13.06 -3.72
CA LEU A 51 -0.43 14.30 -3.52
C LEU A 51 -0.72 14.55 -2.04
N LEU A 52 -1.15 13.55 -1.28
CA LEU A 52 -1.40 13.67 0.16
C LEU A 52 -0.13 14.08 0.91
N ASN A 53 1.00 13.45 0.58
CA ASN A 53 2.27 13.80 1.20
C ASN A 53 2.68 15.25 0.87
N SER A 54 2.54 15.65 -0.40
CA SER A 54 2.83 17.02 -0.84
C SER A 54 1.90 18.04 -0.16
N ILE A 55 0.60 17.76 -0.12
CA ILE A 55 -0.40 18.63 0.54
C ILE A 55 -0.08 18.77 2.03
N ASN A 56 0.31 17.68 2.70
CA ASN A 56 0.68 17.75 4.09
C ASN A 56 1.91 18.63 4.32
N THR A 57 2.95 18.49 3.48
CA THR A 57 4.18 19.30 3.57
C THR A 57 3.92 20.78 3.30
N PHE A 58 3.09 21.13 2.32
CA PHE A 58 2.87 22.51 1.90
C PHE A 58 1.78 23.25 2.69
N TYR A 59 0.67 22.57 3.01
CA TYR A 59 -0.53 23.25 3.53
C TYR A 59 -0.82 22.96 5.00
N PHE A 60 -0.74 21.69 5.42
CA PHE A 60 -1.21 21.32 6.76
C PHE A 60 -0.12 21.36 7.83
N LYS A 61 1.16 21.22 7.45
CA LYS A 61 2.30 21.12 8.38
C LYS A 61 1.96 20.22 9.59
N MET A 62 1.28 19.10 9.35
CA MET A 62 0.97 18.18 10.44
C MET A 62 2.27 17.68 11.04
N ASN A 63 2.27 17.51 12.36
CA ASN A 63 3.42 16.92 13.04
C ASN A 63 3.76 15.56 12.40
N ASP A 64 5.05 15.39 12.08
CA ASP A 64 5.60 14.28 11.31
C ASP A 64 5.17 12.91 11.84
N THR A 65 4.97 12.79 13.15
CA THR A 65 4.54 11.54 13.79
C THR A 65 3.13 11.13 13.34
N TYR A 66 2.20 12.07 13.26
CA TYR A 66 0.83 11.79 12.80
C TYR A 66 0.79 11.56 11.30
N SER A 67 1.53 12.35 10.52
CA SER A 67 1.65 12.15 9.07
C SER A 67 2.20 10.75 8.73
N PHE A 68 3.22 10.32 9.46
CA PHE A 68 3.83 9.00 9.31
C PHE A 68 2.83 7.87 9.65
N ALA A 69 2.11 8.00 10.77
CA ALA A 69 1.11 7.02 11.18
C ALA A 69 -0.04 6.90 10.16
N ILE A 70 -0.54 8.02 9.64
CA ILE A 70 -1.57 8.05 8.60
C ILE A 70 -1.07 7.36 7.32
N THR A 71 0.15 7.66 6.91
CA THR A 71 0.77 7.05 5.73
C THR A 71 0.86 5.54 5.88
N ILE A 72 1.35 5.04 7.01
CA ILE A 72 1.39 3.59 7.30
C ILE A 72 0.00 2.97 7.25
N ALA A 73 -1.00 3.60 7.85
CA ALA A 73 -2.37 3.10 7.84
C ALA A 73 -2.92 2.97 6.42
N ILE A 74 -2.67 3.95 5.55
CA ILE A 74 -3.06 3.93 4.14
C ILE A 74 -2.39 2.76 3.40
N PHE A 75 -1.09 2.56 3.61
CA PHE A 75 -0.36 1.44 3.00
C PHE A 75 -0.89 0.07 3.45
N LEU A 76 -1.18 -0.09 4.74
CA LEU A 76 -1.76 -1.32 5.30
C LEU A 76 -3.16 -1.60 4.73
N LEU A 77 -4.04 -0.58 4.70
CA LEU A 77 -5.38 -0.70 4.14
C LEU A 77 -5.36 -1.09 2.66
N PHE A 78 -4.49 -0.45 1.87
CA PHE A 78 -4.35 -0.75 0.46
C PHE A 78 -3.75 -2.14 0.21
N SER A 79 -2.79 -2.56 1.04
CA SER A 79 -2.27 -3.93 1.02
C SER A 79 -3.37 -4.94 1.30
N LEU A 80 -4.23 -4.68 2.29
CA LEU A 80 -5.35 -5.56 2.63
C LEU A 80 -6.36 -5.64 1.47
N TYR A 81 -6.67 -4.51 0.83
CA TYR A 81 -7.50 -4.48 -0.39
C TYR A 81 -6.91 -5.32 -1.53
N MET A 82 -5.62 -5.15 -1.84
CA MET A 82 -4.95 -5.95 -2.87
C MET A 82 -4.95 -7.44 -2.52
N LEU A 83 -4.72 -7.79 -1.25
CA LEU A 83 -4.70 -9.16 -0.76
C LEU A 83 -6.07 -9.83 -0.87
N ILE A 84 -7.16 -9.14 -0.51
CA ILE A 84 -8.53 -9.66 -0.69
C ILE A 84 -8.78 -9.98 -2.16
N ILE A 85 -8.38 -9.09 -3.07
CA ILE A 85 -8.58 -9.30 -4.51
C ILE A 85 -7.71 -10.45 -5.02
N VAL A 86 -6.44 -10.52 -4.64
CA VAL A 86 -5.54 -11.62 -5.02
C VAL A 86 -6.04 -12.97 -4.50
N LEU A 87 -6.61 -13.01 -3.29
CA LEU A 87 -7.18 -14.24 -2.73
C LEU A 87 -8.50 -14.63 -3.41
N LYS A 88 -9.37 -13.66 -3.70
CA LYS A 88 -10.59 -13.87 -4.50
C LYS A 88 -10.25 -14.43 -5.89
N ASP A 89 -9.25 -13.84 -6.55
CA ASP A 89 -8.78 -14.29 -7.86
C ASP A 89 -8.20 -15.70 -7.84
N LYS A 90 -7.55 -16.10 -6.74
CA LYS A 90 -7.04 -17.46 -6.55
C LYS A 90 -8.13 -18.46 -6.17
N GLY A 91 -9.40 -18.04 -6.13
CA GLY A 91 -10.52 -18.89 -5.74
C GLY A 91 -10.49 -19.31 -4.28
N LYS A 92 -9.65 -18.65 -3.45
CA LYS A 92 -9.50 -18.97 -2.02
C LYS A 92 -10.58 -18.32 -1.17
N ILE A 93 -11.30 -17.34 -1.72
CA ILE A 93 -12.40 -16.64 -1.05
C ILE A 93 -13.54 -16.44 -2.05
N SER A 94 -14.70 -17.01 -1.76
CA SER A 94 -15.96 -16.69 -2.42
C SER A 94 -16.75 -15.77 -1.50
N MET A 95 -16.72 -14.46 -1.77
CA MET A 95 -17.76 -13.58 -1.22
C MET A 95 -18.95 -13.69 -2.17
N GLY A 96 -19.90 -14.53 -1.78
CA GLY A 96 -21.23 -14.61 -2.39
C GLY A 96 -22.06 -13.38 -2.10
#